data_AF-A0A1N6U3L3-F1
#
_entry.id   AF-A0A1N6U3L3-F1
#
_cell.length_a   1.000
_cell.length_b   1.000
_cell.length_c   1.000
_cell.angle_alpha   90.00
_cell.angle_beta   90.00
_cell.angle_gamma   90.00
#
_symmetry.space_group_name_H-M   'P 1'
#
loop_
_entity.id
_entity.type
_entity.pdbx_description
1 polymer ?
#
loop_
_entity_poly.entity_id
_entity_poly.type
_entity_poly.pdbx_seq_one_letter_code
_entity_poly.pdbx_strand_id
1 'polypeptide(L)'
;MPPAEWKTFIAQFAALSRRQRLASVALLRGAGSQNAAVALVESVARQRLHCPACHSSHAHRHGHAHGLQRYRCVPCGRTFNALTGTPLARLRHKTLWLAYADCLLASASVRQAARQLNVHRNTAFRWRHRFLTLARTDRPHCLHGIAEADELYVLESEKGSRHLTRPARRRGGHARQRGISSEQVCIVVARDRTGQTLDFVTGKGALTKAQLHACLPPVIDKDVLLVTDGHAAYRAFAAEAGISHRAVNLRAGIHEQGAAHVQNVNAYHSRLRGWLRIFHGVASRYLPNYLGWRWILDAGRIRSPETLLKATLGEFPHLTVA
;
A
#
# COMPACT_ATOMS: atom_id res chain seq x y z
N MET A 1 38.84 -0.93 8.43
CA MET A 1 39.46 0.36 8.78
C MET A 1 39.05 0.71 10.20
N PRO A 2 39.99 0.90 11.14
CA PRO A 2 39.74 1.37 12.50
C PRO A 2 38.91 2.68 12.55
N PRO A 3 38.19 2.97 13.65
CA PRO A 3 37.32 4.15 13.75
C PRO A 3 38.05 5.49 13.58
N ALA A 4 39.30 5.58 14.04
CA ALA A 4 40.14 6.77 13.91
C ALA A 4 40.55 7.03 12.46
N GLU A 5 40.91 5.96 11.73
CA GLU A 5 41.20 6.02 10.31
C GLU A 5 39.95 6.39 9.50
N TRP A 6 38.77 5.89 9.88
CA TRP A 6 37.49 6.24 9.24
C TRP A 6 37.13 7.72 9.36
N LYS A 7 37.27 8.30 10.55
CA LYS A 7 37.04 9.75 10.73
C LYS A 7 38.00 10.59 9.88
N THR A 8 39.26 10.18 9.81
CA THR A 8 40.29 10.85 9.01
C THR A 8 39.99 10.75 7.50
N PHE A 9 39.58 9.59 7.02
CA PHE A 9 39.15 9.37 5.64
C PHE A 9 37.93 10.22 5.26
N ILE A 10 36.92 10.33 6.13
CA ILE A 10 35.74 11.17 5.87
C ILE A 10 36.08 12.66 5.87
N ALA A 11 37.00 13.11 6.73
CA ALA A 11 37.43 14.51 6.74
C ALA A 11 38.05 14.93 5.38
N GLN A 12 38.70 14.00 4.68
CA GLN A 12 39.30 14.26 3.36
C GLN A 12 38.24 14.51 2.27
N PHE A 13 36.98 14.08 2.45
CA PHE A 13 35.90 14.37 1.49
C PHE A 13 35.54 15.86 1.42
N ALA A 14 35.74 16.60 2.51
CA ALA A 14 35.49 18.04 2.55
C ALA A 14 36.40 18.80 1.57
N ALA A 15 37.63 18.31 1.36
CA ALA A 15 38.62 18.91 0.47
C ALA A 15 38.44 18.57 -1.02
N LEU A 16 37.53 17.65 -1.37
CA LEU A 16 37.33 17.24 -2.76
C LEU A 16 36.65 18.35 -3.58
N SER A 17 37.15 18.56 -4.80
CA SER A 17 36.47 19.40 -5.79
C SER A 17 35.12 18.82 -6.21
N ARG A 18 34.23 19.66 -6.76
CA ARG A 18 32.90 19.22 -7.24
C ARG A 18 32.98 18.03 -8.21
N ARG A 19 33.98 18.02 -9.10
CA ARG A 19 34.21 16.93 -10.06
C ARG A 19 34.66 15.64 -9.37
N GLN A 20 35.58 15.74 -8.40
CA GLN A 20 36.03 14.60 -7.61
C GLN A 20 34.92 14.03 -6.71
N ARG A 21 34.06 14.89 -6.15
CA ARG A 21 32.86 14.44 -5.40
C ARG A 21 31.92 13.65 -6.29
N LEU A 22 31.63 14.13 -7.50
CA LEU A 22 30.78 13.42 -8.46
C LEU A 22 31.40 12.08 -8.91
N ALA A 23 32.71 12.06 -9.16
CA ALA A 23 33.44 10.83 -9.50
C ALA A 23 33.48 9.83 -8.33
N SER A 24 33.66 10.32 -7.09
CA SER A 24 33.65 9.49 -5.88
C SER A 24 32.26 8.89 -5.62
N VAL A 25 31.20 9.66 -5.84
CA VAL A 25 29.81 9.16 -5.81
C VAL A 25 29.60 8.08 -6.88
N ALA A 26 30.15 8.25 -8.08
CA ALA A 26 30.08 7.23 -9.13
C ALA A 26 30.88 5.96 -8.79
N LEU A 27 32.06 6.11 -8.18
CA LEU A 27 32.92 5.02 -7.72
C LEU A 27 32.32 4.28 -6.53
N LEU A 28 31.77 4.95 -5.52
CA LEU A 28 31.04 4.31 -4.42
C LEU A 28 29.78 3.58 -4.90
N ARG A 29 29.16 4.06 -5.99
CA ARG A 29 28.05 3.35 -6.66
C ARG A 29 28.51 2.17 -7.52
N GLY A 30 29.75 2.17 -8.00
CA GLY A 30 30.30 1.18 -8.93
C GLY A 30 31.20 0.11 -8.32
N ALA A 31 31.92 0.42 -7.23
CA ALA A 31 32.90 -0.43 -6.59
C ALA A 31 32.30 -1.06 -5.33
N GLY A 32 31.68 -2.23 -5.47
CA GLY A 32 31.68 -3.23 -4.39
C GLY A 32 30.51 -3.31 -3.42
N SER A 33 29.35 -2.70 -3.65
CA SER A 33 28.16 -3.07 -2.85
C SER A 33 27.38 -4.15 -3.59
N GLN A 34 27.12 -5.29 -2.95
CA GLN A 34 25.87 -6.01 -3.24
C GLN A 34 24.78 -4.93 -3.28
N ASN A 35 24.16 -4.72 -4.44
CA ASN A 35 23.08 -3.75 -4.59
C ASN A 35 22.17 -3.89 -3.38
N ALA A 36 22.09 -2.87 -2.51
CA ALA A 36 21.46 -3.00 -1.20
C ALA A 36 20.03 -3.55 -1.30
N ALA A 37 19.30 -3.22 -2.38
CA ALA A 37 18.00 -3.79 -2.68
C ALA A 37 18.06 -5.30 -2.96
N VAL A 38 19.05 -5.77 -3.72
CA VAL A 38 19.30 -7.19 -4.00
C VAL A 38 19.71 -7.94 -2.73
N ALA A 39 20.64 -7.38 -1.95
CA ALA A 39 21.05 -7.96 -0.68
C ALA A 39 19.86 -8.12 0.26
N LEU A 40 19.01 -7.09 0.35
CA LEU A 40 17.78 -7.13 1.13
C LEU A 40 16.81 -8.19 0.62
N VAL A 41 16.55 -8.25 -0.68
CA VAL A 41 15.70 -9.26 -1.32
C VAL A 41 16.19 -10.68 -0.99
N GLU A 42 17.50 -10.94 -1.15
CA GLU A 42 18.09 -12.25 -0.86
C GLU A 42 18.01 -12.59 0.64
N SER A 43 18.15 -11.59 1.53
CA SER A 43 18.04 -11.80 2.98
C SER A 43 16.64 -12.24 3.40
N VAL A 44 15.59 -11.58 2.88
CA VAL A 44 14.18 -11.93 3.13
C VAL A 44 13.89 -13.33 2.57
N ALA A 45 14.31 -13.60 1.34
CA ALA A 45 14.04 -14.88 0.70
C ALA A 45 14.74 -16.05 1.39
N ARG A 46 15.95 -15.86 1.92
CA ARG A 46 16.71 -16.92 2.60
C ARG A 46 16.01 -17.42 3.86
N GLN A 47 15.30 -16.56 4.58
CA GLN A 47 14.52 -16.95 5.76
C GLN A 47 13.32 -17.86 5.42
N ARG A 48 12.87 -17.86 4.16
CA ARG A 48 11.69 -18.59 3.69
C ARG A 48 12.01 -19.40 2.43
N LEU A 49 13.21 -19.95 2.33
CA LEU A 49 13.69 -20.57 1.10
C LEU A 49 13.04 -21.96 0.89
N HIS A 50 11.87 -21.94 0.25
CA HIS A 50 11.15 -23.13 -0.18
C HIS A 50 10.95 -23.11 -1.69
N CYS A 51 10.94 -24.29 -2.30
CA CYS A 51 10.59 -24.41 -3.69
C CYS A 51 9.13 -23.96 -3.91
N PRO A 52 8.88 -22.96 -4.78
CA PRO A 52 7.52 -22.44 -4.98
C PRO A 52 6.57 -23.42 -5.70
N ALA A 53 7.07 -24.57 -6.16
CA ALA A 53 6.28 -25.58 -6.85
C ALA A 53 5.92 -26.80 -5.99
N CYS A 54 6.79 -27.18 -5.05
CA CYS A 54 6.59 -28.40 -4.23
C CYS A 54 6.83 -28.15 -2.73
N HIS A 55 7.07 -26.89 -2.33
CA HIS A 55 7.30 -26.44 -0.95
C HIS A 55 8.48 -27.07 -0.20
N SER A 56 9.25 -27.96 -0.83
CA SER A 56 10.47 -28.51 -0.24
C SER A 56 11.50 -27.42 0.07
N SER A 57 12.14 -27.53 1.24
CA SER A 57 13.30 -26.73 1.65
C SER A 57 14.62 -27.26 1.07
N HIS A 58 14.61 -28.41 0.37
CA HIS A 58 15.81 -29.04 -0.17
C HIS A 58 16.14 -28.48 -1.56
N ALA A 59 17.03 -27.49 -1.62
CA ALA A 59 17.52 -26.88 -2.85
C ALA A 59 19.02 -26.54 -2.75
N HIS A 60 19.72 -26.61 -3.88
CA HIS A 60 21.12 -26.20 -3.98
C HIS A 60 21.27 -24.93 -4.83
N ARG A 61 22.37 -24.20 -4.64
CA ARG A 61 22.72 -23.03 -5.44
C ARG A 61 23.03 -23.46 -6.87
N HIS A 62 22.42 -22.80 -7.85
CA HIS A 62 22.50 -23.15 -9.27
C HIS A 62 22.89 -21.93 -10.13
N GLY A 63 24.01 -21.30 -9.75
CA GLY A 63 24.55 -20.11 -10.41
C GLY A 63 23.77 -18.82 -10.12
N HIS A 64 24.09 -17.76 -10.85
CA HIS A 64 23.47 -16.43 -10.70
C HIS A 64 22.86 -15.96 -12.02
N ALA A 65 21.75 -15.23 -11.97
CA ALA A 65 21.18 -14.56 -13.13
C ALA A 65 20.51 -13.25 -12.75
N HIS A 66 20.70 -12.22 -13.59
CA HIS A 66 20.11 -10.89 -13.40
C HIS A 66 20.35 -10.29 -11.99
N GLY A 67 21.52 -10.58 -11.41
CA GLY A 67 21.93 -10.10 -10.10
C GLY A 67 21.27 -10.81 -8.91
N LEU A 68 20.71 -12.02 -9.09
CA LEU A 68 20.15 -12.84 -8.02
C LEU A 68 20.75 -14.24 -8.04
N GLN A 69 20.80 -14.87 -6.87
CA GLN A 69 21.13 -16.29 -6.71
C GLN A 69 19.97 -17.13 -7.28
N ARG A 70 20.32 -18.10 -8.13
CA ARG A 70 19.38 -19.13 -8.57
C ARG A 70 19.52 -20.35 -7.66
N TYR A 71 18.40 -20.99 -7.41
CA TYR A 71 18.30 -22.24 -6.67
C TYR A 71 17.67 -23.29 -7.57
N ARG A 72 18.11 -24.54 -7.43
CA ARG A 72 17.47 -25.70 -8.06
C ARG A 72 16.96 -26.62 -6.96
N CYS A 73 15.65 -26.86 -6.99
CA CYS A 73 15.00 -27.78 -6.06
C CYS A 73 15.48 -29.21 -6.34
N VAL A 74 15.84 -29.95 -5.30
CA VAL A 74 16.30 -31.34 -5.43
C VAL A 74 15.12 -32.27 -5.74
N PRO A 75 14.00 -32.25 -4.99
CA PRO A 75 12.87 -33.14 -5.28
C PRO A 75 12.23 -32.97 -6.66
N CYS A 76 12.00 -31.74 -7.13
CA CYS A 76 11.25 -31.51 -8.37
C CYS A 76 12.09 -30.97 -9.53
N GLY A 77 13.39 -30.77 -9.34
CA GLY A 77 14.33 -30.31 -10.37
C GLY A 77 14.14 -28.87 -10.88
N ARG A 78 13.07 -28.17 -10.50
CA ARG A 78 12.73 -26.81 -10.97
C ARG A 78 13.68 -25.75 -10.39
N THR A 79 13.97 -24.72 -11.19
CA THR A 79 14.79 -23.59 -10.75
C THR A 79 13.95 -22.39 -10.33
N PHE A 80 14.39 -21.67 -9.29
CA PHE A 80 13.76 -20.46 -8.77
C PHE A 80 14.81 -19.48 -8.24
N ASN A 81 14.40 -18.28 -7.87
CA ASN A 81 15.24 -17.29 -7.19
C ASN A 81 14.43 -16.57 -6.10
N ALA A 82 15.08 -15.66 -5.38
CA ALA A 82 14.49 -14.88 -4.29
C ALA A 82 13.19 -14.12 -4.64
N LEU A 83 12.94 -13.86 -5.93
CA LEU A 83 11.75 -13.15 -6.40
C LEU A 83 10.70 -14.07 -7.01
N THR A 84 10.95 -15.36 -7.18
CA THR A 84 9.98 -16.29 -7.75
C THR A 84 8.73 -16.35 -6.88
N GLY A 85 7.54 -16.24 -7.49
CA GLY A 85 6.26 -16.19 -6.76
C GLY A 85 5.92 -14.83 -6.14
N THR A 86 6.86 -13.87 -6.12
CA THR A 86 6.62 -12.54 -5.54
C THR A 86 6.05 -11.55 -6.58
N PRO A 87 5.37 -10.48 -6.12
CA PRO A 87 5.03 -9.36 -6.99
C PRO A 87 6.25 -8.69 -7.63
N LEU A 88 7.48 -8.87 -7.16
CA LEU A 88 8.64 -8.25 -7.81
C LEU A 88 9.30 -9.13 -8.88
N ALA A 89 8.76 -10.33 -9.12
CA ALA A 89 9.25 -11.25 -10.15
C ALA A 89 9.41 -10.56 -11.51
N ARG A 90 10.55 -10.83 -12.17
CA ARG A 90 10.91 -10.35 -13.53
C ARG A 90 11.04 -8.84 -13.69
N LEU A 91 10.97 -8.06 -12.61
CA LEU A 91 11.24 -6.62 -12.67
C LEU A 91 12.75 -6.37 -12.83
N ARG A 92 13.08 -5.38 -13.67
CA ARG A 92 14.45 -4.91 -13.96
C ARG A 92 14.83 -3.72 -13.07
N HIS A 93 16.08 -3.28 -13.18
CA HIS A 93 16.66 -2.15 -12.44
C HIS A 93 16.51 -2.27 -10.92
N LYS A 94 16.88 -3.43 -10.37
CA LYS A 94 16.82 -3.69 -8.93
C LYS A 94 17.59 -2.65 -8.13
N THR A 95 18.63 -2.05 -8.71
CA THR A 95 19.46 -1.00 -8.11
C THR A 95 18.69 0.27 -7.78
N LEU A 96 17.53 0.49 -8.41
CA LEU A 96 16.70 1.68 -8.21
C LEU A 96 15.54 1.43 -7.25
N TRP A 97 15.38 0.22 -6.71
CA TRP A 97 14.18 -0.16 -5.96
C TRP A 97 14.06 0.53 -4.60
N LEU A 98 15.17 0.75 -3.89
CA LEU A 98 15.14 1.53 -2.64
C LEU A 98 14.81 2.99 -2.92
N ALA A 99 15.45 3.61 -3.91
CA ALA A 99 15.12 4.97 -4.33
C ALA A 99 13.67 5.09 -4.87
N TYR A 100 13.11 4.02 -5.45
CA TYR A 100 11.70 3.99 -5.82
C TYR A 100 10.76 3.83 -4.61
N ALA A 101 11.18 3.07 -3.60
CA ALA A 101 10.47 2.98 -2.33
C ALA A 101 10.44 4.35 -1.62
N ASP A 102 11.52 5.14 -1.65
CA ASP A 102 11.51 6.54 -1.21
C ASP A 102 10.43 7.37 -1.94
N CYS A 103 10.34 7.24 -3.27
CA CYS A 103 9.29 7.93 -4.03
C CYS A 103 7.88 7.51 -3.59
N LEU A 104 7.67 6.26 -3.15
CA LEU A 104 6.39 5.80 -2.61
C LEU A 104 6.12 6.38 -1.21
N LEU A 105 7.13 6.44 -0.34
CA LEU A 105 6.96 7.06 0.98
C LEU A 105 6.67 8.57 0.85
N ALA A 106 7.31 9.24 -0.10
CA ALA A 106 7.06 10.65 -0.42
C ALA A 106 5.76 10.90 -1.22
N SER A 107 4.92 9.89 -1.46
CA SER A 107 3.69 10.02 -2.26
C SER A 107 3.90 10.59 -3.67
N ALA A 108 5.09 10.41 -4.25
CA ALA A 108 5.44 10.99 -5.55
C ALA A 108 4.51 10.46 -6.65
N SER A 109 4.17 11.30 -7.64
CA SER A 109 3.43 10.83 -8.81
C SER A 109 4.29 9.88 -9.67
N VAL A 110 3.67 9.06 -10.55
CA VAL A 110 4.43 8.18 -11.45
C VAL A 110 5.42 8.96 -12.31
N ARG A 111 5.01 10.15 -12.77
CA ARG A 111 5.85 11.00 -13.61
C ARG A 111 7.00 11.62 -12.83
N GLN A 112 6.77 11.99 -11.57
CA GLN A 112 7.81 12.49 -10.68
C GLN A 112 8.85 11.41 -10.40
N ALA A 113 8.41 10.21 -9.98
CA ALA A 113 9.31 9.08 -9.74
C ALA A 113 10.09 8.68 -11.00
N ALA A 114 9.43 8.66 -12.17
CA ALA A 114 10.08 8.38 -13.45
C ALA A 114 11.19 9.38 -13.78
N ARG A 115 10.95 10.68 -13.60
CA ARG A 115 11.97 11.73 -13.78
C ARG A 115 13.11 11.60 -12.77
N GLN A 116 12.79 11.44 -11.50
CA GLN A 116 13.77 11.36 -10.41
C GLN A 116 14.73 10.19 -10.58
N LEU A 117 14.23 9.04 -11.05
CA LEU A 117 15.03 7.82 -11.22
C LEU A 117 15.53 7.61 -12.65
N ASN A 118 15.27 8.55 -13.55
CA ASN A 118 15.61 8.46 -14.97
C ASN A 118 15.14 7.13 -15.62
N VAL A 119 13.87 6.76 -15.41
CA VAL A 119 13.25 5.59 -16.02
C VAL A 119 12.02 5.98 -16.83
N HIS A 120 11.65 5.16 -17.80
CA HIS A 120 10.44 5.40 -18.57
C HIS A 120 9.18 5.34 -17.67
N ARG A 121 8.20 6.21 -17.93
CA ARG A 121 6.95 6.30 -17.15
C ARG A 121 6.22 4.97 -16.99
N ASN A 122 6.25 4.10 -18.00
CA ASN A 122 5.61 2.78 -17.94
C ASN A 122 6.34 1.83 -16.99
N THR A 123 7.66 1.97 -16.84
CA THR A 123 8.46 1.23 -15.85
C THR A 123 8.05 1.63 -14.45
N ALA A 124 8.03 2.94 -14.16
CA ALA A 124 7.58 3.47 -12.87
C ALA A 124 6.10 3.12 -12.58
N PHE A 125 5.22 3.13 -13.59
CA PHE A 125 3.82 2.72 -13.43
C PHE A 125 3.72 1.22 -13.07
N ARG A 126 4.46 0.36 -13.78
CA ARG A 126 4.50 -1.07 -13.49
C ARG A 126 5.04 -1.32 -12.08
N TRP A 127 6.13 -0.67 -11.69
CA TRP A 127 6.69 -0.80 -10.34
C TRP A 127 5.68 -0.40 -9.28
N ARG A 128 4.93 0.70 -9.46
CA ARG A 128 3.94 1.16 -8.48
C ARG A 128 2.99 0.05 -8.08
N HIS A 129 2.35 -0.55 -9.07
CA HIS A 129 1.32 -1.53 -8.81
C HIS A 129 1.89 -2.84 -8.28
N ARG A 130 3.11 -3.21 -8.71
CA ARG A 130 3.79 -4.41 -8.23
C ARG A 130 4.29 -4.27 -6.78
N PHE A 131 4.88 -3.12 -6.42
CA PHE A 131 5.26 -2.80 -5.05
C PHE A 131 4.03 -2.75 -4.12
N LEU A 132 2.94 -2.12 -4.57
CA LEU A 132 1.72 -1.97 -3.78
C LEU A 132 0.77 -3.18 -3.86
N THR A 133 1.17 -4.29 -4.49
CA THR A 133 0.29 -5.47 -4.64
C THR A 133 -0.08 -6.07 -3.28
N LEU A 134 0.89 -6.17 -2.37
CA LEU A 134 0.66 -6.71 -1.01
C LEU A 134 0.26 -5.62 -0.01
N ALA A 135 0.41 -4.33 -0.34
CA ALA A 135 0.02 -3.24 0.57
C ALA A 135 -1.46 -3.33 1.01
N ARG A 136 -2.32 -3.90 0.16
CA ARG A 136 -3.75 -4.10 0.49
C ARG A 136 -4.00 -5.16 1.56
N THR A 137 -3.05 -6.07 1.79
CA THR A 137 -3.18 -7.20 2.74
C THR A 137 -2.63 -6.87 4.13
N ASP A 138 -1.85 -5.80 4.25
CA ASP A 138 -1.29 -5.33 5.50
C ASP A 138 -2.33 -4.50 6.26
N ARG A 139 -3.26 -5.17 6.92
CA ARG A 139 -4.42 -4.56 7.56
C ARG A 139 -4.54 -5.01 9.01
N PRO A 140 -5.06 -4.15 9.91
CA PRO A 140 -5.52 -4.58 11.22
C PRO A 140 -6.39 -5.83 11.13
N HIS A 141 -6.26 -6.74 12.10
CA HIS A 141 -7.07 -7.94 12.14
C HIS A 141 -8.51 -7.65 12.58
N CYS A 142 -8.67 -6.75 13.56
CA CYS A 142 -9.94 -6.47 14.18
C CYS A 142 -9.98 -5.03 14.73
N LEU A 143 -11.15 -4.40 14.69
CA LEU A 143 -11.45 -3.13 15.33
C LEU A 143 -12.16 -3.38 16.67
N HIS A 144 -11.75 -2.66 17.72
CA HIS A 144 -12.22 -2.89 19.09
C HIS A 144 -12.74 -1.62 19.76
N GLY A 145 -13.49 -1.80 20.86
CA GLY A 145 -13.99 -0.69 21.67
C GLY A 145 -15.07 0.11 20.95
N ILE A 146 -14.71 1.30 20.47
CA ILE A 146 -15.61 2.14 19.67
C ILE A 146 -15.05 2.24 18.25
N ALA A 147 -15.82 1.75 17.28
CA ALA A 147 -15.47 1.81 15.86
C ALA A 147 -16.44 2.72 15.12
N GLU A 148 -15.90 3.69 14.39
CA GLU A 148 -16.66 4.54 13.48
C GLU A 148 -16.68 3.92 12.09
N ALA A 149 -17.82 3.90 11.41
CA ALA A 149 -17.89 3.52 10.01
C ALA A 149 -18.70 4.52 9.18
N ASP A 150 -18.18 4.83 8.00
CA ASP A 150 -18.79 5.74 7.03
C ASP A 150 -18.27 5.40 5.63
N GLU A 151 -18.95 5.89 4.61
CA GLU A 151 -18.62 5.64 3.21
C GLU A 151 -17.99 6.85 2.50
N LEU A 152 -17.00 6.53 1.68
CA LEU A 152 -16.35 7.44 0.77
C LEU A 152 -16.71 7.06 -0.66
N TYR A 153 -17.32 8.01 -1.37
CA TYR A 153 -17.54 7.88 -2.81
C TYR A 153 -16.44 8.54 -3.63
N VAL A 154 -15.87 7.78 -4.57
CA VAL A 154 -14.96 8.28 -5.59
C VAL A 154 -15.52 8.03 -6.98
N LEU A 155 -15.33 8.98 -7.90
CA LEU A 155 -15.83 8.83 -9.25
C LEU A 155 -15.13 7.66 -9.97
N GLU A 156 -15.90 6.80 -10.61
CA GLU A 156 -15.35 5.65 -11.32
C GLU A 156 -14.42 6.09 -12.47
N SER A 157 -13.23 5.46 -12.50
CA SER A 157 -12.22 5.70 -13.52
C SER A 157 -11.77 4.41 -14.19
N GLU A 158 -12.03 4.30 -15.49
CA GLU A 158 -11.52 3.21 -16.36
C GLU A 158 -10.17 3.59 -17.01
N LYS A 159 -9.40 4.46 -16.37
CA LYS A 159 -8.12 4.98 -16.92
C LYS A 159 -7.16 3.83 -17.26
N GLY A 160 -6.74 3.80 -18.52
CA GLY A 160 -5.87 2.75 -19.05
C GLY A 160 -6.58 1.41 -19.30
N SER A 161 -7.92 1.39 -19.39
CA SER A 161 -8.63 0.31 -20.08
C SER A 161 -8.50 0.49 -21.60
N ARG A 162 -8.44 -0.62 -22.33
CA ARG A 162 -8.53 -0.63 -23.80
C ARG A 162 -9.97 -0.69 -24.31
N HIS A 163 -10.89 -1.15 -23.46
CA HIS A 163 -12.31 -1.26 -23.73
C HIS A 163 -13.04 -0.47 -22.64
N LEU A 164 -13.55 0.70 -23.00
CA LEU A 164 -14.32 1.54 -22.08
C LEU A 164 -15.79 1.15 -22.17
N THR A 165 -16.45 1.02 -21.02
CA THR A 165 -17.91 0.78 -20.96
C THR A 165 -18.73 2.05 -21.18
N ARG A 166 -18.07 3.21 -21.24
CA ARG A 166 -18.67 4.53 -21.45
C ARG A 166 -17.71 5.47 -22.18
N PRO A 167 -18.17 6.60 -22.73
CA PRO A 167 -17.28 7.60 -23.34
C PRO A 167 -16.20 8.10 -22.37
N ALA A 168 -15.01 8.36 -22.92
CA ALA A 168 -13.89 8.87 -22.16
C ALA A 168 -14.24 10.22 -21.49
N ARG A 169 -14.00 10.34 -20.18
CA ARG A 169 -14.15 11.61 -19.44
C ARG A 169 -12.90 12.47 -19.62
N ARG A 170 -13.11 13.79 -19.70
CA ARG A 170 -12.04 14.79 -19.58
C ARG A 170 -11.52 14.87 -18.14
N ARG A 171 -10.35 15.47 -17.95
CA ARG A 171 -9.77 15.70 -16.61
C ARG A 171 -10.72 16.56 -15.77
N GLY A 172 -10.86 16.23 -14.48
CA GLY A 172 -11.78 16.95 -13.58
C GLY A 172 -13.26 16.68 -13.86
N GLY A 173 -13.60 15.63 -14.61
CA GLY A 173 -14.99 15.28 -14.88
C GLY A 173 -15.80 15.03 -13.61
N HIS A 174 -17.07 15.43 -13.64
CA HIS A 174 -18.07 15.19 -12.61
C HIS A 174 -18.95 13.97 -12.98
N ALA A 175 -19.70 13.46 -12.02
CA ALA A 175 -20.80 12.54 -12.30
C ALA A 175 -21.89 13.27 -13.09
N ARG A 176 -22.56 12.58 -14.03
CA ARG A 176 -23.67 13.16 -14.78
C ARG A 176 -24.94 13.22 -13.94
N GLN A 177 -25.13 12.20 -13.10
CA GLN A 177 -26.27 12.12 -12.21
C GLN A 177 -26.00 12.86 -10.90
N ARG A 178 -27.03 13.55 -10.39
CA ARG A 178 -26.99 14.17 -9.05
C ARG A 178 -27.06 13.06 -7.99
N GLY A 179 -26.35 13.24 -6.88
CA GLY A 179 -26.32 12.28 -5.78
C GLY A 179 -25.45 11.04 -6.06
N ILE A 180 -25.62 10.02 -5.22
CA ILE A 180 -24.91 8.74 -5.33
C ILE A 180 -25.53 7.93 -6.47
N SER A 181 -24.71 7.49 -7.43
CA SER A 181 -25.15 6.69 -8.57
C SER A 181 -24.15 5.60 -8.95
N SER A 182 -24.46 4.85 -10.01
CA SER A 182 -23.58 3.85 -10.59
C SER A 182 -22.28 4.43 -11.18
N GLU A 183 -22.13 5.75 -11.23
CA GLU A 183 -20.92 6.42 -11.68
C GLU A 183 -19.86 6.57 -10.57
N GLN A 184 -20.22 6.33 -9.31
CA GLN A 184 -19.33 6.37 -8.16
C GLN A 184 -19.04 4.97 -7.63
N VAL A 185 -17.78 4.76 -7.25
CA VAL A 185 -17.33 3.60 -6.49
C VAL A 185 -17.44 3.93 -5.01
N CYS A 186 -18.12 3.07 -4.27
CA CYS A 186 -18.26 3.12 -2.82
C CYS A 186 -17.04 2.47 -2.15
N ILE A 187 -16.48 3.17 -1.16
CA ILE A 187 -15.41 2.71 -0.30
C ILE A 187 -15.94 2.82 1.13
N VAL A 188 -16.25 1.69 1.77
CA VAL A 188 -16.57 1.69 3.20
C VAL A 188 -15.27 1.84 3.97
N VAL A 189 -15.22 2.76 4.91
CA VAL A 189 -14.08 2.93 5.83
C VAL A 189 -14.59 2.71 7.25
N ALA A 190 -13.91 1.83 7.98
CA ALA A 190 -14.14 1.61 9.39
C ALA A 190 -12.86 1.93 10.17
N ARG A 191 -12.98 2.68 11.26
CA ARG A 191 -11.84 3.15 12.06
C ARG A 191 -12.16 3.13 13.54
N ASP A 192 -11.29 2.52 14.35
CA ASP A 192 -11.44 2.55 15.80
C ASP A 192 -10.79 3.80 16.44
N ARG A 193 -11.00 3.98 17.75
CA ARG A 193 -10.42 5.09 18.53
C ARG A 193 -8.90 5.03 18.66
N THR A 194 -8.30 3.85 18.54
CA THR A 194 -6.84 3.68 18.56
C THR A 194 -6.20 4.13 17.24
N GLY A 195 -7.02 4.32 16.20
CA GLY A 195 -6.60 4.77 14.88
C GLY A 195 -6.41 3.64 13.87
N GLN A 196 -6.68 2.39 14.24
CA GLN A 196 -6.69 1.28 13.29
C GLN A 196 -7.78 1.51 12.25
N THR A 197 -7.43 1.37 10.98
CA THR A 197 -8.32 1.69 9.86
C THR A 197 -8.39 0.56 8.87
N LEU A 198 -9.61 0.23 8.48
CA LEU A 198 -9.95 -0.73 7.45
C LEU A 198 -10.79 -0.05 6.38
N ASP A 199 -10.58 -0.48 5.14
CA ASP A 199 -11.32 0.05 4.00
C ASP A 199 -11.64 -1.03 2.97
N PHE A 200 -12.81 -0.91 2.38
CA PHE A 200 -13.39 -1.93 1.49
C PHE A 200 -14.02 -1.27 0.28
N VAL A 201 -13.56 -1.65 -0.92
CA VAL A 201 -14.19 -1.24 -2.17
C VAL A 201 -15.40 -2.13 -2.40
N THR A 202 -16.60 -1.63 -2.16
CA THR A 202 -17.84 -2.44 -2.17
C THR A 202 -18.52 -2.52 -3.53
N GLY A 203 -18.10 -1.71 -4.49
CA GLY A 203 -18.65 -1.69 -5.85
C GLY A 203 -19.16 -0.31 -6.24
N LYS A 204 -20.04 -0.24 -7.25
CA LYS A 204 -20.63 1.02 -7.71
C LYS A 204 -22.01 1.25 -7.09
N GLY A 205 -22.40 2.51 -6.95
CA GLY A 205 -23.74 2.86 -6.45
C GLY A 205 -23.84 2.92 -4.93
N ALA A 206 -25.08 3.06 -4.46
CA ALA A 206 -25.39 3.19 -3.04
C ALA A 206 -24.97 1.95 -2.25
N LEU A 207 -24.58 2.18 -0.99
CA LEU A 207 -24.18 1.12 -0.09
C LEU A 207 -25.40 0.28 0.30
N THR A 208 -25.26 -1.03 0.22
CA THR A 208 -26.30 -2.00 0.57
C THR A 208 -25.94 -2.75 1.85
N LYS A 209 -26.97 -3.24 2.55
CA LYS A 209 -26.80 -4.10 3.73
C LYS A 209 -25.95 -5.36 3.41
N ALA A 210 -26.18 -5.99 2.26
CA ALA A 210 -25.43 -7.17 1.83
C ALA A 210 -23.92 -6.89 1.67
N GLN A 211 -23.56 -5.71 1.16
CA GLN A 211 -22.15 -5.30 1.07
C GLN A 211 -21.52 -5.12 2.46
N LEU A 212 -22.27 -4.60 3.45
CA LEU A 212 -21.80 -4.47 4.83
C LEU A 212 -21.55 -5.84 5.49
N HIS A 213 -22.46 -6.80 5.33
CA HIS A 213 -22.25 -8.17 5.82
C HIS A 213 -21.06 -8.87 5.16
N ALA A 214 -20.74 -8.53 3.91
CA ALA A 214 -19.59 -9.12 3.24
C ALA A 214 -18.24 -8.56 3.75
N CYS A 215 -18.21 -7.34 4.33
CA CYS A 215 -16.96 -6.67 4.67
C CYS A 215 -16.69 -6.48 6.17
N LEU A 216 -17.70 -6.14 6.98
CA LEU A 216 -17.50 -5.74 8.38
C LEU A 216 -17.42 -6.89 9.40
N PRO A 217 -18.22 -7.97 9.32
CA PRO A 217 -18.18 -9.05 10.31
C PRO A 217 -16.81 -9.67 10.59
N PRO A 218 -15.94 -9.95 9.58
CA PRO A 218 -14.66 -10.60 9.85
C PRO A 218 -13.63 -9.69 10.53
N VAL A 219 -13.92 -8.41 10.70
CA VAL A 219 -12.94 -7.40 11.14
C VAL A 219 -13.43 -6.50 12.28
N ILE A 220 -14.60 -6.80 12.82
CA ILE A 220 -15.20 -6.06 13.92
C ILE A 220 -15.40 -7.03 15.09
N ASP A 221 -14.97 -6.63 16.28
CA ASP A 221 -15.24 -7.37 17.50
C ASP A 221 -16.74 -7.38 17.80
N LYS A 222 -17.25 -8.48 18.38
CA LYS A 222 -18.66 -8.60 18.78
C LYS A 222 -19.03 -7.58 19.85
N ASP A 223 -18.08 -7.24 20.72
CA ASP A 223 -18.30 -6.30 21.82
C ASP A 223 -18.06 -4.83 21.40
N VAL A 224 -17.85 -4.57 20.11
CA VAL A 224 -17.68 -3.20 19.63
C VAL A 224 -18.98 -2.39 19.77
N LEU A 225 -18.83 -1.10 20.07
CA LEU A 225 -19.83 -0.09 19.77
C LEU A 225 -19.55 0.50 18.38
N LEU A 226 -20.39 0.13 17.40
CA LEU A 226 -20.35 0.67 16.05
C LEU A 226 -21.08 2.02 16.00
N VAL A 227 -20.36 3.07 15.60
CA VAL A 227 -20.90 4.42 15.44
C VAL A 227 -20.92 4.78 13.96
N THR A 228 -22.08 5.10 13.42
CA THR A 228 -22.23 5.43 11.99
C THR A 228 -23.04 6.70 11.81
N ASP A 229 -23.10 7.17 10.57
CA ASP A 229 -24.10 8.15 10.19
C ASP A 229 -25.53 7.55 10.23
N GLY A 230 -26.52 8.35 9.85
CA GLY A 230 -27.92 7.94 9.83
C GLY A 230 -28.32 6.96 8.72
N HIS A 231 -27.38 6.39 7.94
CA HIS A 231 -27.71 5.52 6.81
C HIS A 231 -28.35 4.19 7.27
N ALA A 232 -29.54 3.88 6.75
CA ALA A 232 -30.36 2.76 7.20
C ALA A 232 -29.68 1.38 7.06
N ALA A 233 -28.77 1.23 6.09
CA ALA A 233 -28.04 -0.02 5.89
C ALA A 233 -27.19 -0.42 7.11
N TYR A 234 -26.56 0.53 7.81
CA TYR A 234 -25.76 0.23 9.01
C TYR A 234 -26.63 -0.25 10.16
N ARG A 235 -27.80 0.37 10.37
CA ARG A 235 -28.74 -0.05 11.41
C ARG A 235 -29.22 -1.49 11.18
N ALA A 236 -29.61 -1.80 9.93
CA ALA A 236 -30.07 -3.14 9.59
C ALA A 236 -28.95 -4.18 9.72
N PHE A 237 -27.74 -3.85 9.26
CA PHE A 237 -26.54 -4.68 9.43
C PHE A 237 -26.26 -4.98 10.91
N ALA A 238 -26.23 -3.95 11.76
CA ALA A 238 -25.86 -4.11 13.16
C ALA A 238 -26.88 -4.95 13.94
N ALA A 239 -28.18 -4.75 13.67
CA ALA A 239 -29.24 -5.56 14.26
C ALA A 239 -29.10 -7.05 13.89
N GLU A 240 -28.82 -7.36 12.63
CA GLU A 240 -28.65 -8.75 12.15
C GLU A 240 -27.34 -9.38 12.61
N ALA A 241 -26.27 -8.59 12.74
CA ALA A 241 -24.97 -9.05 13.22
C ALA A 241 -24.89 -9.14 14.76
N GLY A 242 -25.90 -8.65 15.48
CA GLY A 242 -25.91 -8.61 16.95
C GLY A 242 -24.87 -7.65 17.53
N ILE A 243 -24.53 -6.57 16.82
CA ILE A 243 -23.51 -5.59 17.20
C ILE A 243 -24.18 -4.36 17.83
N SER A 244 -23.61 -3.85 18.92
CA SER A 244 -24.07 -2.60 19.54
C SER A 244 -23.88 -1.44 18.56
N HIS A 245 -24.95 -0.69 18.28
CA HIS A 245 -24.93 0.37 17.26
C HIS A 245 -25.50 1.68 17.78
N ARG A 246 -24.84 2.78 17.39
CA ARG A 246 -25.32 4.14 17.61
C ARG A 246 -25.19 4.97 16.34
N ALA A 247 -26.34 5.42 15.82
CA ALA A 247 -26.37 6.34 14.69
C ALA A 247 -26.27 7.79 15.17
N VAL A 248 -25.42 8.58 14.52
CA VAL A 248 -25.30 10.02 14.74
C VAL A 248 -26.08 10.75 13.65
N ASN A 249 -27.06 11.57 14.05
CA ASN A 249 -27.93 12.25 13.09
C ASN A 249 -27.29 13.55 12.55
N LEU A 250 -26.40 13.39 11.58
CA LEU A 250 -25.72 14.51 10.91
C LEU A 250 -26.70 15.47 10.23
N ARG A 251 -27.86 15.00 9.74
CA ARG A 251 -28.85 15.86 9.06
C ARG A 251 -29.57 16.82 10.01
N ALA A 252 -29.67 16.45 11.28
CA ALA A 252 -30.24 17.30 12.33
C ALA A 252 -29.18 18.22 12.99
N GLY A 253 -27.95 18.27 12.46
CA GLY A 253 -26.85 19.04 13.06
C GLY A 253 -26.28 18.41 14.33
N ILE A 254 -26.68 17.18 14.69
CA ILE A 254 -26.14 16.46 15.84
C ILE A 254 -24.90 15.74 15.37
N HIS A 255 -23.73 16.29 15.69
CA HIS A 255 -22.43 15.73 15.31
C HIS A 255 -21.82 14.82 16.38
N GLU A 256 -22.32 14.92 17.62
CA GLU A 256 -21.81 14.20 18.78
C GLU A 256 -22.94 13.92 19.78
N GLN A 257 -22.91 12.75 20.41
CA GLN A 257 -23.69 12.45 21.60
C GLN A 257 -22.80 11.70 22.60
N GLY A 258 -22.10 12.44 23.46
CA GLY A 258 -21.05 11.89 24.32
C GLY A 258 -19.91 11.30 23.49
N ALA A 259 -19.49 10.07 23.79
CA ALA A 259 -18.42 9.38 23.06
C ALA A 259 -18.81 8.90 21.63
N ALA A 260 -20.09 9.05 21.22
CA ALA A 260 -20.57 8.64 19.90
C ALA A 260 -20.50 9.80 18.90
N HIS A 261 -19.51 9.73 18.00
CA HIS A 261 -19.31 10.66 16.89
C HIS A 261 -18.64 9.96 15.71
N VAL A 262 -18.71 10.54 14.51
CA VAL A 262 -18.09 10.02 13.26
C VAL A 262 -16.95 10.90 12.75
N GLN A 263 -16.37 11.74 13.61
CA GLN A 263 -15.34 12.70 13.21
C GLN A 263 -14.01 12.07 12.81
N ASN A 264 -13.62 10.92 13.37
CA ASN A 264 -12.33 10.30 13.05
C ASN A 264 -12.34 9.72 11.64
N VAL A 265 -13.43 9.02 11.28
CA VAL A 265 -13.62 8.50 9.92
C VAL A 265 -13.75 9.66 8.91
N ASN A 266 -14.46 10.73 9.27
CA ASN A 266 -14.57 11.94 8.43
C ASN A 266 -13.23 12.66 8.21
N ALA A 267 -12.43 12.79 9.27
CA ALA A 267 -11.08 13.34 9.18
C ALA A 267 -10.19 12.48 8.28
N TYR A 268 -10.28 11.14 8.40
CA TYR A 268 -9.58 10.22 7.51
C TYR A 268 -10.06 10.35 6.06
N HIS A 269 -11.38 10.44 5.81
CA HIS A 269 -11.95 10.69 4.49
C HIS A 269 -11.39 11.96 3.85
N SER A 270 -11.27 13.05 4.61
CA SER A 270 -10.68 14.30 4.13
C SER A 270 -9.22 14.12 3.72
N ARG A 271 -8.40 13.49 4.58
CA ARG A 271 -6.99 13.19 4.28
C ARG A 271 -6.83 12.29 3.05
N LEU A 272 -7.63 11.22 2.96
CA LEU A 272 -7.60 10.29 1.84
C LEU A 272 -8.00 10.97 0.53
N ARG A 273 -9.06 11.77 0.52
CA ARG A 273 -9.47 12.56 -0.67
C ARG A 273 -8.38 13.55 -1.08
N GLY A 274 -7.82 14.30 -0.13
CA GLY A 274 -6.73 15.24 -0.37
C GLY A 274 -5.51 14.55 -0.98
N TRP A 275 -5.11 13.41 -0.42
CA TRP A 275 -3.98 12.63 -0.90
C TRP A 275 -4.22 12.04 -2.30
N LEU A 276 -5.41 11.50 -2.59
CA LEU A 276 -5.72 10.94 -3.90
C LEU A 276 -5.65 11.98 -5.04
N ARG A 277 -5.88 13.27 -4.75
CA ARG A 277 -5.81 14.35 -5.75
C ARG A 277 -4.42 14.48 -6.37
N ILE A 278 -3.35 14.16 -5.64
CA ILE A 278 -1.95 14.19 -6.10
C ILE A 278 -1.76 13.35 -7.38
N PHE A 279 -2.55 12.29 -7.53
CA PHE A 279 -2.43 11.36 -8.67
C PHE A 279 -3.28 11.74 -9.88
N HIS A 280 -4.07 12.81 -9.80
CA HIS A 280 -4.96 13.30 -10.86
C HIS A 280 -5.83 12.18 -11.46
N GLY A 281 -6.49 11.43 -10.57
CA GLY A 281 -7.34 10.30 -10.93
C GLY A 281 -6.57 8.98 -11.04
N VAL A 282 -7.00 8.01 -10.24
CA VAL A 282 -6.53 6.63 -10.21
C VAL A 282 -7.59 5.74 -10.86
N ALA A 283 -7.18 4.74 -11.64
CA ALA A 283 -8.12 3.79 -12.20
C ALA A 283 -8.74 2.95 -11.07
N SER A 284 -10.07 2.78 -11.07
CA SER A 284 -10.81 2.14 -9.99
C SER A 284 -10.29 0.73 -9.66
N ARG A 285 -9.86 -0.02 -10.68
CA ARG A 285 -9.24 -1.36 -10.51
C ARG A 285 -7.99 -1.39 -9.61
N TYR A 286 -7.34 -0.24 -9.41
CA TYR A 286 -6.16 -0.13 -8.57
C TYR A 286 -6.43 0.54 -7.22
N LEU A 287 -7.68 0.94 -6.93
CA LEU A 287 -8.03 1.54 -5.64
C LEU A 287 -7.57 0.71 -4.45
N PRO A 288 -7.74 -0.63 -4.42
CA PRO A 288 -7.26 -1.43 -3.28
C PRO A 288 -5.77 -1.23 -2.98
N ASN A 289 -4.93 -1.09 -4.02
CA ASN A 289 -3.49 -0.86 -3.84
C ASN A 289 -3.22 0.54 -3.26
N TYR A 290 -3.98 1.55 -3.67
CA TYR A 290 -3.83 2.92 -3.17
C TYR A 290 -4.36 3.08 -1.76
N LEU A 291 -5.42 2.37 -1.40
CA LEU A 291 -5.94 2.38 -0.04
C LEU A 291 -4.97 1.68 0.92
N GLY A 292 -4.41 0.53 0.54
CA GLY A 292 -3.33 -0.11 1.31
C GLY A 292 -2.09 0.78 1.44
N TRP A 293 -1.72 1.49 0.36
CA TRP A 293 -0.65 2.48 0.42
C TRP A 293 -0.97 3.64 1.35
N ARG A 294 -2.20 4.16 1.34
CA ARG A 294 -2.61 5.21 2.27
C ARG A 294 -2.52 4.74 3.71
N TRP A 295 -2.95 3.52 3.99
CA TRP A 295 -2.84 2.93 5.31
C TRP A 295 -1.39 2.82 5.78
N ILE A 296 -0.47 2.36 4.92
CA ILE A 296 0.97 2.34 5.22
C ILE A 296 1.47 3.72 5.69
N LEU A 297 1.03 4.78 5.00
CA LEU A 297 1.42 6.16 5.32
C LEU A 297 0.72 6.69 6.58
N ASP A 298 -0.57 6.39 6.79
CA ASP A 298 -1.36 6.89 7.93
C ASP A 298 -0.94 6.20 9.24
N ALA A 299 -0.70 4.88 9.21
CA ALA A 299 -0.24 4.12 10.37
C ALA A 299 1.22 4.42 10.74
N GLY A 300 2.01 4.95 9.80
CA GLY A 300 3.41 5.27 10.03
C GLY A 300 4.28 4.07 10.43
N ARG A 301 3.86 2.83 10.15
CA ARG A 301 4.63 1.61 10.49
C ARG A 301 5.82 1.39 9.57
N ILE A 302 5.72 1.84 8.32
CA ILE A 302 6.79 1.73 7.33
C ILE A 302 7.33 3.12 7.06
N ARG A 303 8.53 3.40 7.58
CA ARG A 303 9.17 4.72 7.50
C ARG A 303 10.46 4.73 6.68
N SER A 304 10.93 3.57 6.23
CA SER A 304 12.15 3.45 5.43
C SER A 304 11.94 2.66 4.15
N PRO A 305 12.72 2.95 3.09
CA PRO A 305 12.73 2.21 1.84
C PRO A 305 12.94 0.70 2.01
N GLU A 306 13.80 0.31 2.94
CA GLU A 306 14.14 -1.07 3.23
C GLU A 306 12.91 -1.81 3.77
N THR A 307 12.25 -1.23 4.77
CA THR A 307 11.05 -1.83 5.36
C THR A 307 9.90 -1.88 4.35
N LEU A 308 9.76 -0.87 3.48
CA LEU A 308 8.78 -0.93 2.39
C LEU A 308 9.12 -2.07 1.41
N LEU A 309 10.38 -2.21 1.01
CA LEU A 309 10.81 -3.27 0.11
C LEU A 309 10.57 -4.66 0.71
N LYS A 310 10.86 -4.87 2.00
CA LYS A 310 10.51 -6.09 2.73
C LYS A 310 9.00 -6.36 2.73
N ALA A 311 8.20 -5.34 3.02
CA ALA A 311 6.74 -5.43 2.99
C ALA A 311 6.21 -5.83 1.61
N THR A 312 6.81 -5.34 0.52
CA THR A 312 6.44 -5.75 -0.85
C THR A 312 6.77 -7.21 -1.18
N LEU A 313 7.63 -7.85 -0.38
CA LEU A 313 7.96 -9.28 -0.43
C LEU A 313 7.14 -10.13 0.56
N GLY A 314 6.24 -9.51 1.33
CA GLY A 314 5.38 -10.20 2.31
C GLY A 314 5.97 -10.32 3.71
N GLU A 315 6.98 -9.52 4.05
CA GLU A 315 7.50 -9.35 5.40
C GLU A 315 7.08 -7.96 5.91
N PHE A 316 5.90 -7.89 6.55
CA PHE A 316 5.39 -6.67 7.16
C PHE A 316 5.92 -6.52 8.60
N PRO A 317 6.14 -5.27 9.08
CA PRO A 317 6.33 -5.04 10.50
C PRO A 317 5.13 -5.58 11.27
N HIS A 318 5.38 -6.24 12.40
CA HIS A 318 4.32 -6.70 13.29
C HIS A 318 3.35 -5.55 13.61
N LEU A 319 2.05 -5.86 13.59
CA LEU A 319 1.03 -4.99 14.14
C LEU A 319 1.20 -5.06 15.66
N THR A 320 2.00 -4.16 16.23
CA THR A 320 1.94 -3.92 17.67
C THR A 320 0.56 -3.37 17.96
N VAL A 321 -0.29 -4.20 18.56
CA VAL A 321 -1.47 -3.73 19.29
C VAL A 321 -0.91 -2.89 20.42
N ALA A 322 -1.07 -1.58 20.31
CA ALA A 322 -0.73 -0.65 21.38
C ALA A 322 -1.88 -0.61 22.39
#